data_AF-A0A1C5MDS3-F1
#
_entry.id   AF-A0A1C5MDS3-F1
#
_cell.length_a   1.000
_cell.length_b   1.000
_cell.length_c   1.000
_cell.angle_alpha   90.00
_cell.angle_beta   90.00
_cell.angle_gamma   90.00
#
_symmetry.space_group_name_H-M   'P 1'
#
loop_
_entity.id
_entity.type
_entity.pdbx_description
1 polymer ?
#
loop_
_entity_poly.entity_id
_entity_poly.type
_entity_poly.pdbx_seq_one_letter_code
_entity_poly.pdbx_strand_id
1 'polypeptide(L)'
;MNCKVKFDIPCVIQNALTLPKGWKWTMYCDGSGHISDPVGRTIFSYDLVAQVFEENGGGQQPWSGNEEEDDLFQDMNLEGFVRFAERKIRTEIK
;
A
#
# COMPACT_ATOMS: atom_id res chain seq x y z
N MET A 1 -2.41 15.28 24.08
CA MET A 1 -1.67 14.01 23.92
C MET A 1 -2.68 12.99 23.41
N ASN A 2 -2.85 12.86 22.10
CA ASN A 2 -3.85 11.96 21.53
C ASN A 2 -3.19 10.62 21.20
N CYS A 3 -3.91 9.56 21.58
CA CYS A 3 -3.51 8.16 21.53
C CYS A 3 -2.78 7.80 20.25
N LYS A 4 -1.52 7.33 20.38
CA LYS A 4 -0.85 6.59 19.32
C LYS A 4 -1.70 5.36 19.04
N VAL A 5 -2.40 5.35 17.92
CA VAL A 5 -3.01 4.14 17.37
C VAL A 5 -1.85 3.14 17.22
N LYS A 6 -1.82 2.14 18.10
CA LYS A 6 -0.88 1.02 17.96
C LYS A 6 -1.52 0.05 17.00
N PHE A 7 -1.12 0.13 15.73
CA PHE A 7 -1.40 -0.97 14.82
C PHE A 7 -0.57 -2.16 15.28
N ASP A 8 -1.20 -3.32 15.46
CA ASP A 8 -0.50 -4.59 15.74
C ASP A 8 0.02 -5.16 14.41
N ILE A 9 0.83 -4.36 13.72
CA ILE A 9 1.37 -4.68 12.40
C ILE A 9 2.87 -4.96 12.56
N PRO A 10 3.33 -6.16 12.20
CA PRO A 10 4.75 -6.47 12.27
C PRO A 10 5.51 -5.65 11.22
N CYS A 11 6.69 -5.17 11.60
CA CYS A 11 7.67 -4.65 10.66
C CYS A 11 8.15 -5.80 9.75
N VAL A 12 7.76 -5.82 8.47
CA VAL A 12 8.01 -6.94 7.54
C VAL A 12 8.50 -6.44 6.19
N ILE A 13 9.49 -7.14 5.63
CA ILE A 13 9.83 -7.05 4.20
C ILE A 13 9.39 -8.35 3.55
N GLN A 14 8.53 -8.27 2.54
CA GLN A 14 8.02 -9.43 1.83
C GLN A 14 7.99 -9.19 0.31
N ASN A 15 8.04 -10.27 -0.46
CA ASN A 15 7.84 -10.17 -1.90
C ASN A 15 6.37 -9.81 -2.19
N ALA A 16 6.15 -9.08 -3.28
CA ALA A 16 4.81 -8.89 -3.81
C ALA A 16 4.18 -10.24 -4.20
N LEU A 17 2.88 -10.38 -3.99
CA LEU A 17 2.18 -11.67 -4.16
C LEU A 17 1.82 -11.93 -5.62
N THR A 18 1.43 -10.89 -6.34
CA THR A 18 0.85 -10.97 -7.69
C THR A 18 1.70 -10.28 -8.76
N LEU A 19 2.79 -9.64 -8.37
CA LEU A 19 3.72 -8.97 -9.28
C LEU A 19 4.90 -9.88 -9.66
N PRO A 20 5.61 -9.57 -10.76
CA PRO A 20 6.81 -10.30 -11.16
C PRO A 20 7.88 -10.37 -10.06
N LYS A 21 8.84 -11.28 -10.24
CA LYS A 21 9.97 -11.41 -9.31
C LYS A 21 10.74 -10.09 -9.20
N GLY A 22 11.08 -9.71 -7.96
CA GLY A 22 11.88 -8.53 -7.64
C GLY A 22 11.10 -7.40 -6.99
N TRP A 23 9.76 -7.39 -7.13
CA TRP A 23 8.88 -6.47 -6.42
C TRP A 23 8.79 -6.82 -4.94
N LYS A 24 8.92 -5.81 -4.08
CA LYS A 24 8.98 -5.99 -2.63
C LYS A 24 8.17 -4.94 -1.89
N TRP A 25 7.42 -5.40 -0.90
CA TRP A 25 6.83 -4.57 0.14
C TRP A 25 7.78 -4.41 1.31
N THR A 26 7.91 -3.18 1.78
CA THR A 26 8.48 -2.83 3.07
C THR A 26 7.36 -2.24 3.92
N MET A 27 6.98 -2.95 4.98
CA MET A 27 5.90 -2.57 5.89
C MET A 27 6.51 -2.23 7.24
N TYR A 28 6.24 -1.03 7.73
CA TYR A 28 6.73 -0.53 9.00
C TYR A 28 5.67 -0.71 10.10
N CYS A 29 6.16 -0.84 11.33
CA CYS A 29 5.35 -1.13 12.50
C CYS A 29 4.66 0.13 13.07
N ASP A 30 4.84 1.28 12.43
CA ASP A 30 4.03 2.48 12.63
C ASP A 30 2.75 2.48 11.76
N GLY A 31 2.56 1.47 10.91
CA GLY A 31 1.43 1.39 10.00
C GLY A 31 1.66 2.09 8.66
N SER A 32 2.88 2.52 8.37
CA SER A 32 3.27 2.99 7.04
C SER A 32 3.98 1.89 6.25
N GLY A 33 4.08 2.05 4.93
CA GLY A 33 4.85 1.13 4.11
C GLY A 33 4.89 1.53 2.66
N HIS A 34 5.65 0.78 1.87
CA HIS A 34 5.78 1.04 0.45
C HIS A 34 6.13 -0.22 -0.34
N ILE A 35 5.83 -0.19 -1.64
CA ILE A 35 6.26 -1.19 -2.60
C ILE A 35 7.31 -0.60 -3.53
N SER A 36 8.37 -1.37 -3.80
CA SER A 36 9.42 -0.99 -4.73
C SER A 36 9.49 -1.93 -5.92
N ASP A 37 9.86 -1.38 -7.08
CA ASP A 37 10.16 -2.14 -8.30
C ASP A 37 11.47 -2.95 -8.14
N PRO A 38 11.80 -3.85 -9.08
CA PRO A 38 13.03 -4.66 -9.02
C PRO A 38 14.34 -3.86 -9.03
N VAL A 39 14.29 -2.58 -9.43
CA VAL A 39 15.44 -1.66 -9.48
C VAL A 39 15.55 -0.87 -8.16
N GLY A 40 14.56 -0.98 -7.26
CA GLY A 40 14.53 -0.31 -5.96
C GLY A 40 13.80 1.03 -5.96
N ARG A 41 13.07 1.38 -7.02
CA ARG A 41 12.26 2.61 -7.06
C ARG A 41 10.93 2.35 -6.37
N THR A 42 10.58 3.21 -5.42
CA THR A 42 9.25 3.19 -4.78
C THR A 42 8.18 3.53 -5.79
N ILE A 43 7.14 2.70 -5.88
CA ILE A 43 6.03 2.87 -6.83
C ILE A 43 4.75 3.29 -6.09
N PHE A 44 4.47 2.68 -4.94
CA PHE A 44 3.41 3.11 -4.04
C PHE A 44 3.93 3.19 -2.61
N SER A 45 3.41 4.14 -1.85
CA SER A 45 3.56 4.20 -0.40
C SER A 45 2.22 4.45 0.28
N TYR A 46 2.12 4.15 1.56
CA TYR A 46 0.91 4.34 2.33
C TYR A 46 1.19 4.68 3.79
N ASP A 47 0.19 5.29 4.43
CA ASP A 47 0.13 5.55 5.86
C ASP A 47 -1.29 5.22 6.37
N LEU A 48 -1.39 4.19 7.21
CA LEU A 48 -2.64 3.73 7.83
C LEU A 48 -3.18 4.69 8.89
N VAL A 49 -2.32 5.45 9.58
CA VAL A 49 -2.73 6.46 10.56
C VAL A 49 -3.45 7.60 9.84
N ALA A 50 -2.85 8.07 8.75
CA ALA A 50 -3.38 9.17 7.95
C ALA A 50 -4.47 8.71 6.97
N GLN A 51 -4.61 7.41 6.73
CA GLN A 51 -5.48 6.82 5.70
C GLN A 51 -5.23 7.42 4.33
N VAL A 52 -3.95 7.48 3.95
CA VAL A 52 -3.50 8.03 2.67
C VAL A 52 -2.50 7.12 1.98
N PHE A 53 -2.48 7.15 0.65
CA PHE A 53 -1.47 6.50 -0.16
C PHE A 53 -0.91 7.47 -1.18
N GLU A 54 0.29 7.21 -1.65
CA GLU A 54 0.92 8.00 -2.70
C GLU A 54 1.44 7.06 -3.77
N GLU A 55 1.06 7.35 -5.01
CA GLU A 55 1.66 6.78 -6.21
C GLU A 55 2.86 7.64 -6.62
N ASN A 56 3.92 7.02 -7.13
CA ASN A 56 5.14 7.72 -7.53
C ASN A 56 4.83 8.92 -8.45
N GLY A 57 5.04 10.13 -7.94
CA GLY A 57 4.81 11.38 -8.67
C GLY A 57 3.34 11.81 -8.78
N GLY A 58 2.39 11.05 -8.22
CA GLY A 58 0.95 11.32 -8.25
C GLY A 58 0.41 12.12 -7.05
N GLY A 59 1.27 12.38 -6.05
CA GLY A 59 0.89 13.04 -4.81
C GLY A 59 0.02 12.17 -3.90
N GLN A 60 -0.26 12.70 -2.71
CA GLN A 60 -1.00 12.00 -1.67
C GLN A 60 -2.49 11.93 -1.98
N GLN A 61 -3.04 10.72 -1.97
CA GLN A 61 -4.44 10.38 -2.23
C GLN A 61 -5.07 9.79 -0.95
N PRO A 62 -6.33 10.11 -0.63
CA PRO A 62 -7.03 9.48 0.48
C PRO A 62 -7.35 8.01 0.16
N TRP A 63 -7.46 7.17 1.19
CA TRP A 63 -7.91 5.77 1.06
C TRP A 63 -9.41 5.65 0.76
N SER A 64 -10.18 6.75 0.84
CA SER A 64 -11.63 6.77 0.57
C SER A 64 -11.91 6.56 -0.92
N GLY A 65 -12.56 5.44 -1.23
CA GLY A 65 -12.82 4.93 -2.56
C GLY A 65 -13.61 5.89 -3.46
N ASN A 66 -13.28 5.84 -4.74
CA ASN A 66 -14.28 6.11 -5.76
C ASN A 66 -15.26 4.93 -5.78
N GLU A 67 -16.55 5.23 -5.89
CA GLU A 67 -17.69 4.31 -5.75
C GLU A 67 -17.66 3.05 -6.65
N GLU A 68 -16.74 2.97 -7.63
CA GLU A 68 -16.54 1.77 -8.48
C GLU A 68 -15.64 0.68 -7.86
N GLU A 69 -14.82 1.00 -6.85
CA GLU A 69 -13.89 0.03 -6.23
C GLU A 69 -14.31 -0.46 -4.84
N ASP A 70 -15.53 -0.12 -4.38
CA ASP A 70 -16.02 -0.35 -3.01
C ASP A 70 -15.92 -1.80 -2.52
N ASP A 71 -16.06 -2.79 -3.40
CA ASP A 71 -15.93 -4.22 -3.02
C ASP A 71 -14.51 -4.61 -2.57
N LEU A 72 -13.51 -3.76 -2.83
CA LEU A 72 -12.11 -3.98 -2.47
C LEU A 72 -11.70 -3.17 -1.24
N PHE A 73 -12.48 -2.16 -0.90
CA PHE A 73 -12.25 -1.23 0.20
C PHE A 73 -13.15 -1.50 1.41
N GLN A 74 -14.14 -2.39 1.31
CA GLN A 74 -15.15 -2.63 2.37
C GLN A 74 -14.59 -3.01 3.75
N ASP A 75 -13.33 -3.46 3.86
CA ASP A 75 -12.70 -3.76 5.15
C ASP A 75 -11.42 -2.94 5.46
N MET A 76 -10.98 -2.04 4.57
CA MET A 76 -9.71 -1.25 4.58
C MET A 76 -8.65 -1.72 5.60
N ASN A 77 -8.25 -2.98 5.47
CA ASN A 77 -7.11 -3.53 6.17
C ASN A 77 -5.90 -3.50 5.23
N LEU A 78 -4.70 -3.57 5.80
CA LEU A 78 -3.44 -3.56 5.05
C LEU A 78 -3.43 -4.55 3.87
N GLU A 79 -4.07 -5.71 4.03
CA GLU A 79 -4.16 -6.73 2.97
C GLU A 79 -4.97 -6.22 1.76
N GLY A 80 -6.11 -5.58 1.99
CA GLY A 80 -6.94 -4.99 0.93
C GLY A 80 -6.15 -3.94 0.12
N PHE A 81 -5.45 -3.03 0.79
CA PHE A 81 -4.61 -2.02 0.13
C PHE A 81 -3.49 -2.65 -0.70
N VAL A 82 -2.78 -3.65 -0.15
CA VAL A 82 -1.71 -4.36 -0.87
C VAL A 82 -2.25 -4.97 -2.18
N ARG A 83 -3.43 -5.61 -2.14
CA ARG A 83 -4.07 -6.17 -3.33
C ARG A 83 -4.50 -5.11 -4.34
N PHE A 84 -4.99 -3.96 -3.88
CA PHE A 84 -5.29 -2.82 -4.74
C PHE A 84 -4.04 -2.32 -5.46
N ALA A 85 -2.99 -1.98 -4.69
CA ALA A 85 -1.75 -1.43 -5.24
C ALA A 85 -1.11 -2.38 -6.26
N GLU A 86 -1.01 -3.68 -5.95
CA GLU A 86 -0.45 -4.64 -6.88
C GLU A 86 -1.27 -4.81 -8.16
N ARG A 87 -2.62 -4.76 -8.09
CA ARG A 87 -3.46 -4.82 -9.30
C ARG A 87 -3.30 -3.60 -10.18
N LYS A 88 -3.23 -2.40 -9.59
CA LYS A 88 -3.00 -1.16 -10.32
C LYS A 88 -1.65 -1.21 -11.03
N ILE A 89 -0.57 -1.51 -10.28
CA ILE A 89 0.77 -1.70 -10.82
C ILE A 89 0.79 -2.72 -11.96
N ARG A 90 0.16 -3.89 -11.78
CA ARG A 90 0.13 -4.93 -12.81
C ARG A 90 -0.55 -4.47 -14.11
N THR A 91 -1.51 -3.57 -14.02
CA THR A 91 -2.22 -3.03 -15.20
C THR A 91 -1.33 -2.08 -16.00
N GLU A 92 -0.35 -1.45 -15.34
CA GLU A 92 0.58 -0.47 -15.91
C GLU A 92 1.87 -1.10 -16.46
N ILE A 93 2.33 -2.24 -15.94
CA ILE A 93 3.53 -2.97 -16.42
C ILE A 93 3.29 -3.71 -17.75
N LYS A 94 2.44 -3.20 -18.65
CA LYS A 94 2.21 -3.83 -19.97
C LYS A 94 3.46 -3.88 -20.84
#